data_AF-A0A453L3Z7-F1
#
_entry.id   AF-A0A453L3Z7-F1
#
_cell.length_a   1.000
_cell.length_b   1.000
_cell.length_c   1.000
_cell.angle_alpha   90.00
_cell.angle_beta   90.00
_cell.angle_gamma   90.00
#
_symmetry.space_group_name_H-M   'P 1'
#
loop_
_entity.id
_entity.type
_entity.pdbx_description
1 polymer ?
#
loop_
_entity_poly.entity_id
_entity_poly.type
_entity_poly.pdbx_seq_one_letter_code
_entity_poly.pdbx_strand_id
1 'polypeptide(L)' 'SDRLNTRNMLKRRHYNIGDNLDCLLCGQHVEETAEHLFFRCTFSGTCWNELNISWPVNGNRLDMTMHLKTLHHS' A
#
# COMPACT_ATOMS: atom_id res chain seq x y z
N SER A 1 0.37 7.00 18.58
CA SER A 1 0.27 6.19 17.36
C SER A 1 1.62 5.63 17.00
N ASP A 2 1.81 4.34 17.21
CA ASP A 2 3.03 3.65 16.80
C ASP A 2 3.12 3.59 15.28
N ARG A 3 4.24 4.06 14.73
CA ARG A 3 4.51 3.95 13.30
C ARG A 3 5.02 2.54 13.02
N LEU A 4 4.22 1.73 12.34
CA LEU A 4 4.67 0.44 11.84
C LEU A 4 5.61 0.66 10.64
N ASN A 5 6.80 0.04 10.70
CA ASN A 5 7.76 0.05 9.60
C ASN A 5 7.35 -1.03 8.58
N THR A 6 7.51 -0.75 7.28
CA THR A 6 7.35 -1.81 6.26
C THR A 6 8.48 -2.82 6.36
N ARG A 7 8.25 -4.06 5.91
CA ARG A 7 9.29 -5.11 5.90
C ARG A 7 10.55 -4.69 5.14
N ASN A 8 10.39 -3.89 4.08
CA ASN A 8 11.51 -3.26 3.38
C ASN A 8 12.37 -2.34 4.24
N MET A 9 11.73 -1.52 5.08
CA MET A 9 12.44 -0.63 5.99
C MET A 9 13.18 -1.43 7.07
N LEU A 10 12.60 -2.55 7.52
CA LEU A 10 13.26 -3.48 8.46
C LEU A 10 14.44 -4.20 7.81
N LYS A 11 14.28 -4.69 6.56
CA LYS A 11 15.33 -5.36 5.77
C LYS A 11 16.55 -4.46 5.55
N ARG A 12 16.34 -3.19 5.19
CA ARG A 12 17.44 -2.19 5.03
C ARG A 12 18.20 -1.91 6.32
N ARG A 13 17.61 -2.23 7.48
CA ARG A 13 18.23 -2.09 8.80
C ARG A 13 18.81 -3.41 9.32
N HIS A 14 18.92 -4.44 8.48
CA HIS A 14 19.46 -5.76 8.83
C HIS A 14 18.72 -6.49 9.95
N TYR A 15 17.42 -6.21 10.15
CA TYR A 15 16.60 -7.03 11.04
C TYR A 15 16.29 -8.39 10.38
N ASN A 16 16.27 -9.46 11.18
CA ASN A 16 15.77 -10.75 10.74
C ASN A 16 14.24 -10.69 10.61
N ILE A 17 13.75 -10.71 9.38
CA ILE A 17 12.33 -10.58 9.03
C ILE A 17 11.66 -11.92 8.70
N GLY A 18 12.38 -13.04 8.90
CA GLY A 18 11.94 -14.37 8.50
C GLY A 18 12.01 -14.60 6.98
N ASP A 19 11.74 -15.84 6.58
CA ASP A 19 11.87 -16.28 5.18
C ASP A 19 10.57 -16.17 4.39
N ASN A 20 9.43 -16.04 5.07
CA ASN A 20 8.16 -15.82 4.42
C ASN A 20 8.03 -14.33 4.03
N LEU A 21 8.27 -14.05 2.75
CA LEU A 21 8.20 -12.70 2.20
C LEU A 21 6.81 -12.33 1.67
N ASP A 22 5.81 -13.16 1.90
CA ASP A 22 4.43 -12.88 1.48
C ASP A 22 3.89 -11.64 2.21
N CYS A 23 3.20 -10.78 1.46
CA CYS A 23 2.52 -9.61 2.00
C CYS A 23 1.48 -10.06 3.02
N LEU A 24 1.54 -9.51 4.24
CA LEU A 24 0.63 -9.94 5.32
C LEU A 24 -0.85 -9.66 5.03
N LEU A 25 -1.14 -8.71 4.15
CA LEU A 25 -2.52 -8.29 3.84
C LEU A 25 -3.18 -9.17 2.77
N CYS A 26 -2.42 -9.60 1.76
CA CYS A 26 -2.99 -10.35 0.62
C CYS A 26 -2.38 -11.73 0.40
N GLY A 27 -1.39 -12.13 1.20
CA GLY A 27 -0.69 -13.41 1.07
C GLY A 27 0.07 -13.59 -0.24
N GLN A 28 0.28 -12.54 -1.03
CA GLN A 28 1.02 -12.61 -2.28
C GLN A 28 2.52 -12.45 -2.03
N HIS A 29 3.34 -13.20 -2.77
CA HIS A 29 4.79 -13.10 -2.72
C HIS A 29 5.29 -11.83 -3.44
N VAL A 30 5.06 -10.68 -2.82
CA VAL A 30 5.37 -9.36 -3.36
C VAL A 30 5.94 -8.47 -2.28
N GLU A 31 6.85 -7.60 -2.69
CA GLU A 31 7.53 -6.67 -1.80
C GLU A 31 6.56 -5.67 -1.15
N GLU A 32 6.60 -5.58 0.18
CA GLU A 32 5.80 -4.62 0.96
C GLU A 32 6.37 -3.20 0.85
N THR A 33 6.02 -2.53 -0.26
CA THR A 33 6.24 -1.09 -0.45
C THR A 33 4.99 -0.31 -0.05
N ALA A 34 5.13 1.00 0.22
CA ALA A 34 3.96 1.86 0.42
C ALA A 34 3.02 1.84 -0.81
N GLU A 35 3.58 1.72 -2.01
CA GLU A 35 2.80 1.63 -3.24
C GLU A 35 1.94 0.36 -3.28
N HIS A 36 2.53 -0.79 -2.93
CA HIS A 36 1.78 -2.03 -2.79
C HIS A 36 0.71 -1.91 -1.70
N LEU A 37 1.12 -1.58 -0.48
CA LEU A 37 0.23 -1.60 0.69
C LEU A 37 -0.97 -0.66 0.57
N PHE A 38 -0.85 0.47 -0.11
CA PHE A 38 -1.96 1.42 -0.22
C PHE A 38 -2.72 1.34 -1.55
N PHE A 39 -2.05 1.02 -2.68
CA PHE A 39 -2.68 1.20 -4.00
C PHE A 39 -2.81 -0.08 -4.83
N ARG A 40 -1.95 -1.09 -4.61
CA ARG A 40 -1.93 -2.31 -5.44
C ARG A 40 -2.32 -3.59 -4.70
N CYS A 41 -2.33 -3.57 -3.38
CA CYS A 41 -2.73 -4.72 -2.57
C CYS A 41 -4.22 -4.98 -2.75
N THR A 42 -4.59 -6.23 -3.06
CA THR A 42 -5.99 -6.63 -3.25
C THR A 42 -6.84 -6.38 -2.01
N PHE A 43 -6.30 -6.66 -0.83
CA PHE A 43 -6.94 -6.32 0.45
C PHE A 43 -7.24 -4.83 0.57
N SER A 44 -6.23 -3.97 0.32
CA SER A 44 -6.42 -2.53 0.39
C SER A 44 -7.39 -2.03 -0.68
N GLY A 45 -7.39 -2.64 -1.86
CA GLY A 45 -8.38 -2.40 -2.91
C GLY A 45 -9.81 -2.65 -2.43
N THR A 46 -10.04 -3.76 -1.71
CA THR A 46 -11.33 -4.02 -1.07
C THR A 46 -11.67 -2.94 -0.04
N CYS A 47 -10.73 -2.57 0.84
CA CYS A 47 -10.95 -1.50 1.82
C CYS A 47 -11.34 -0.16 1.17
N TRP A 48 -10.70 0.22 0.07
CA TRP A 48 -11.06 1.45 -0.65
C TRP A 48 -12.41 1.36 -1.34
N ASN A 49 -12.76 0.18 -1.88
CA ASN A 49 -14.06 -0.04 -2.51
C ASN A 49 -15.21 0.11 -1.51
N GLU A 50 -15.05 -0.36 -0.26
CA GLU A 50 -16.04 -0.14 0.82
C GLU A 50 -16.25 1.35 1.13
N LEU A 51 -15.25 2.19 0.88
CA LEU A 51 -15.32 3.64 1.04
C LEU A 51 -15.78 4.37 -0.22
N ASN A 52 -16.16 3.64 -1.28
CA ASN A 52 -16.44 4.18 -2.62
C ASN A 52 -15.27 5.00 -3.20
N ILE A 53 -14.03 4.61 -2.89
CA ILE A 53 -12.81 5.23 -3.41
C ILE A 53 -12.20 4.31 -4.46
N SER A 54 -12.07 4.82 -5.69
CA SER A 54 -11.37 4.13 -6.77
C SER A 54 -10.07 4.84 -7.13
N TRP A 55 -8.98 4.09 -7.23
CA TRP A 55 -7.71 4.60 -7.71
C TRP A 55 -7.51 4.25 -9.19
N PRO A 56 -6.93 5.14 -10.01
CA PRO A 56 -6.58 4.80 -11.38
C PRO A 56 -5.53 3.67 -11.40
N VAL A 57 -5.69 2.74 -12.35
CA VAL A 57 -4.85 1.53 -12.48
C VAL A 57 -3.39 1.87 -12.80
N ASN A 58 -3.17 3.02 -13.45
CA ASN A 58 -1.87 3.52 -13.87
C ASN A 58 -1.63 4.92 -13.29
N GLY A 59 -0.41 5.18 -12.85
CA GLY A 59 -0.01 6.45 -12.26
C GLY A 59 0.99 6.21 -11.13
N ASN A 60 1.84 7.20 -10.85
CA ASN A 60 2.66 7.16 -9.65
C ASN A 60 1.82 7.60 -8.43
N ARG A 61 2.35 7.40 -7.22
CA ARG A 61 1.68 7.80 -5.98
C ARG A 61 1.23 9.27 -5.94
N LEU A 62 2.00 10.19 -6.53
CA LEU A 62 1.66 11.61 -6.56
C LEU A 62 0.40 11.84 -7.40
N ASP A 63 0.34 11.20 -8.58
CA ASP A 63 -0.81 11.28 -9.50
C ASP A 63 -2.09 10.78 -8.80
N MET A 64 -1.99 9.66 -8.10
CA MET A 64 -3.09 9.07 -7.34
C MET A 64 -3.57 10.03 -6.23
N THR A 65 -2.66 10.54 -5.40
CA THR A 65 -3.03 11.47 -4.31
C THR A 65 -3.59 12.80 -4.80
N MET A 66 -3.21 13.25 -6.01
CA MET A 66 -3.74 14.47 -6.61
C MET A 66 -5.20 14.29 -7.03
N HIS A 67 -5.55 13.12 -7.60
CA HIS A 67 -6.92 12.81 -8.03
C HIS A 67 -7.95 12.91 -6.89
N LEU A 68 -7.63 12.40 -5.70
CA LEU A 68 -8.53 12.54 -4.53
C LEU A 68 -8.75 13.99 -4.12
N LYS A 69 -7.71 14.83 -4.18
CA LYS A 69 -7.85 16.25 -3.83
C LYS A 69 -8.79 16.97 -4.79
N THR A 70 -8.80 16.58 -6.06
CA THR A 70 -9.70 17.16 -7.06
C THR A 70 -11.14 16.70 -6.87
N LEU A 71 -11.36 15.44 -6.45
CA LEU A 71 -12.70 14.91 -6.20
C LEU A 71 -13.36 15.46 -4.93
N HIS A 72 -12.59 15.76 -3.88
CA HIS A 72 -13.11 16.17 -2.57
C HIS A 72 -13.05 17.69 -2.30
N HIS A 73 -12.68 18.50 -3.28
CA HIS A 73 -12.89 19.95 -3.28
C HIS A 73 -14.09 20.28 -4.21
N SER A 74 -15.31 20.11 -3.68
CA SER A 74 -16.54 20.78 -4.14
C SER A 74 -17.20 21.43 -2.93
#